data_AF-A0A182JYE4-F1
#
_entry.id   AF-A0A182JYE4-F1
#
_cell.length_a   1.000
_cell.length_b   1.000
_cell.length_c   1.000
_cell.angle_alpha   90.00
_cell.angle_beta   90.00
_cell.angle_gamma   90.00
#
_symmetry.space_group_name_H-M   'P 1'
#
loop_
_entity.id
_entity.type
_entity.pdbx_description
1 polymer ?
#
loop_
_entity_poly.entity_id
_entity_poly.type
_entity_poly.pdbx_seq_one_letter_code
_entity_poly.pdbx_strand_id
1 'polypeptide(L)'
;MDRVKLCDQILLQKLHLLSNEVLRTNRGITERDMEEAFKQSIGYRAPRFFPQNDGILAIVYSAIFVVVLFIITPFLASFLELALGMRCIVPNNYLIWEATRPVSNCDFCRGVDRPIILQNLTREEFQPYAYSSRPIIIKRAVSHWPAVRLLNYTFLKDLYLRHPAALDSLHEDCQFLHFKSNFQTLRDVFRMSDERAEFRAGQQPWYVGWSNCNPAVLAELRKLYPKPHFLPDDAEMPNTDFVFLGYEQGAVMHIDYIPRLMWQAQLRGNKSWILAPTPECDAECRSFSFYVEPGDALLVDTRLWYHGTFIHSKGEFSLTIQSEYG
;
A
#
# COMPACT_ATOMS: atom_id res chain seq x y z
N MET A 1 37.61 -54.99 7.74
CA MET A 1 36.38 -55.44 7.03
C MET A 1 36.66 -56.34 5.82
N ASP A 2 37.92 -56.72 5.53
CA ASP A 2 38.23 -57.53 4.33
C ASP A 2 38.45 -59.04 4.56
N ARG A 3 38.61 -59.51 5.79
CA ARG A 3 38.71 -60.97 6.05
C ARG A 3 37.37 -61.73 6.06
N VAL A 4 36.27 -61.04 6.38
CA VAL A 4 34.92 -61.65 6.41
C VAL A 4 34.41 -61.91 4.99
N LYS A 5 34.66 -60.98 4.06
CA LYS A 5 34.30 -61.14 2.64
C LYS A 5 35.05 -62.28 1.94
N LEU A 6 36.31 -62.54 2.34
CA LEU A 6 37.11 -63.63 1.77
C LEU A 6 36.62 -65.01 2.25
N CYS A 7 36.23 -65.14 3.52
CA CYS A 7 35.63 -66.38 4.03
C CYS A 7 34.28 -66.69 3.38
N ASP A 8 33.42 -65.67 3.23
CA ASP A 8 32.11 -65.85 2.58
C ASP A 8 32.24 -66.22 1.09
N GLN A 9 33.20 -65.64 0.37
CA GLN A 9 33.50 -66.00 -1.01
C GLN A 9 34.04 -67.43 -1.14
N ILE A 10 34.95 -67.85 -0.25
CA ILE A 10 35.47 -69.23 -0.25
C ILE A 10 34.38 -70.24 0.11
N LEU A 11 33.48 -69.90 1.04
CA LEU A 11 32.36 -70.74 1.43
C LEU A 11 31.36 -70.91 0.27
N LEU A 12 30.98 -69.81 -0.39
CA LEU A 12 30.13 -69.80 -1.57
C LEU A 12 30.75 -70.58 -2.75
N GLN A 13 32.05 -70.41 -2.98
CA GLN A 13 32.77 -71.11 -4.05
C GLN A 13 32.87 -72.62 -3.79
N LYS A 14 33.06 -73.03 -2.53
CA LYS A 14 33.02 -74.46 -2.14
C LYS A 14 31.61 -75.05 -2.17
N LEU A 15 30.59 -74.28 -1.79
CA LEU A 15 29.17 -74.67 -1.93
C LEU A 15 28.79 -74.87 -3.39
N HIS A 16 29.26 -74.01 -4.30
CA HIS A 16 29.01 -74.16 -5.73
C HIS A 16 29.69 -75.40 -6.34
N LEU A 17 30.90 -75.72 -5.88
CA LEU A 17 31.63 -76.94 -6.29
C LEU A 17 30.93 -78.21 -5.79
N LEU A 18 30.50 -78.26 -4.52
CA LEU A 18 29.72 -79.36 -3.94
C LEU A 18 28.34 -79.51 -4.60
N SER A 19 27.68 -78.39 -4.90
CA SER A 19 26.39 -78.35 -5.59
C SER A 19 26.49 -78.90 -7.02
N ASN A 20 27.54 -78.53 -7.78
CA ASN A 20 27.73 -79.04 -9.14
C ASN A 20 28.00 -80.54 -9.22
N GLU A 21 28.68 -81.13 -8.22
CA GLU A 21 28.92 -82.58 -8.14
C GLU A 21 27.62 -83.35 -7.86
N VAL A 22 26.77 -82.82 -6.96
CA VAL A 22 25.48 -83.40 -6.55
C VAL A 22 24.42 -83.24 -7.65
N LEU A 23 24.40 -82.10 -8.35
CA LEU A 23 23.51 -81.84 -9.50
C LEU A 23 23.86 -82.72 -10.71
N ARG A 24 25.13 -83.15 -10.86
CA ARG A 24 25.54 -84.08 -11.94
C ARG A 24 25.18 -85.54 -11.67
N THR A 25 25.16 -85.96 -10.40
CA THR A 25 24.97 -87.37 -10.03
C THR A 25 23.54 -87.74 -9.66
N ASN A 26 22.69 -86.79 -9.26
CA ASN A 26 21.31 -87.05 -8.87
C ASN A 26 20.31 -86.23 -9.70
N ARG A 27 19.67 -86.88 -10.69
CA ARG A 27 18.76 -86.29 -11.70
C ARG A 27 17.41 -85.76 -11.17
N GLY A 28 17.29 -85.45 -9.88
CA GLY A 28 16.02 -85.08 -9.26
C GLY A 28 16.09 -83.96 -8.22
N ILE A 29 17.27 -83.39 -7.94
CA ILE A 29 17.41 -82.28 -6.99
C ILE A 29 17.67 -81.01 -7.81
N THR A 30 16.82 -80.01 -7.64
CA THR A 30 16.94 -78.71 -8.31
C THR A 30 17.64 -77.69 -7.41
N GLU A 31 18.14 -76.61 -8.01
CA GLU A 31 18.77 -75.51 -7.27
C GLU A 31 17.86 -74.90 -6.19
N ARG A 32 16.54 -74.92 -6.42
CA ARG A 32 15.52 -74.50 -5.43
C ARG A 32 15.44 -75.42 -4.21
N ASP A 33 15.59 -76.72 -4.40
CA ASP A 33 15.54 -77.68 -3.29
C ASP A 33 16.76 -77.49 -2.37
N MET A 34 17.91 -77.15 -2.95
CA MET A 34 19.11 -76.79 -2.19
C MET A 34 18.94 -75.45 -1.46
N GLU A 35 18.31 -74.46 -2.10
CA GLU A 35 18.04 -73.16 -1.47
C GLU A 35 17.05 -73.29 -0.29
N GLU A 36 16.02 -74.14 -0.41
CA GLU A 36 15.09 -74.43 0.67
C GLU A 36 15.73 -75.20 1.83
N ALA A 37 16.53 -76.23 1.53
CA ALA A 37 17.27 -76.97 2.56
C ALA A 37 18.27 -76.06 3.31
N PHE A 38 18.93 -75.15 2.58
CA PHE A 38 19.81 -74.15 3.20
C PHE A 38 19.03 -73.22 4.13
N LYS A 39 17.91 -72.65 3.67
CA LYS A 39 17.01 -71.81 4.49
C LYS A 39 16.52 -72.56 5.73
N GLN A 40 16.20 -73.85 5.61
CA GLN A 40 15.73 -74.66 6.72
C GLN A 40 16.85 -74.97 7.74
N SER A 41 18.07 -75.25 7.28
CA SER A 41 19.21 -75.58 8.16
C SER A 41 19.69 -74.41 9.02
N ILE A 42 19.53 -73.17 8.53
CA ILE A 42 19.83 -71.94 9.29
C ILE A 42 18.62 -71.44 10.11
N GLY A 43 17.50 -72.18 10.13
CA GLY A 43 16.29 -71.78 10.85
C GLY A 43 15.62 -70.52 10.30
N TYR A 44 15.78 -70.24 9.00
CA TYR A 44 15.26 -69.03 8.38
C TYR A 44 13.72 -69.01 8.38
N ARG A 45 13.12 -68.02 9.07
CA ARG A 45 11.71 -67.67 8.91
C ARG A 45 11.60 -66.52 7.93
N ALA A 46 10.75 -66.66 6.91
CA ALA A 46 10.44 -65.56 6.00
C ALA A 46 9.92 -64.36 6.82
N PRO A 47 10.47 -63.14 6.63
CA PRO A 47 9.95 -61.96 7.29
C PRO A 47 8.50 -61.76 6.84
N ARG A 48 7.56 -61.68 7.80
CA ARG A 48 6.21 -61.22 7.49
C ARG A 48 6.33 -59.79 6.99
N PHE A 49 5.74 -59.50 5.84
CA PHE A 49 5.87 -58.23 5.13
C PHE A 49 5.37 -57.01 5.94
N PHE A 50 4.68 -57.23 7.05
CA PHE A 50 4.28 -56.17 7.99
C PHE A 50 4.64 -56.54 9.45
N PRO A 51 5.46 -55.72 10.14
CA PRO A 51 5.71 -55.82 11.58
C PRO A 51 4.43 -55.62 12.39
N GLN A 52 4.32 -56.31 13.53
CA GLN A 52 3.10 -56.38 14.34
C GLN A 52 2.70 -55.05 15.03
N ASN A 53 3.51 -53.98 14.90
CA ASN A 53 3.23 -52.64 15.44
C ASN A 53 2.94 -51.56 14.37
N ASP A 54 3.00 -51.88 13.07
CA ASP A 54 2.81 -50.89 12.00
C ASP A 54 1.33 -50.70 11.61
N GLY A 55 0.49 -51.70 11.88
CA GLY A 55 -0.95 -51.61 11.63
C GLY A 55 -1.62 -50.52 12.47
N ILE A 56 -1.22 -50.38 13.74
CA ILE A 56 -1.75 -49.33 14.63
C ILE A 56 -1.33 -47.96 14.10
N LEU A 57 -0.07 -47.80 13.68
CA LEU A 57 0.43 -46.54 13.16
C LEU A 57 -0.28 -46.17 11.84
N ALA A 58 -0.45 -47.12 10.92
CA ALA A 58 -1.18 -46.93 9.68
C ALA A 58 -2.67 -46.60 9.93
N ILE A 59 -3.31 -47.25 10.90
CA ILE A 59 -4.68 -46.96 11.32
C ILE A 59 -4.77 -45.55 11.91
N VAL A 60 -3.82 -45.16 12.76
CA VAL A 60 -3.77 -43.83 13.36
C VAL A 60 -3.58 -42.75 12.29
N TYR A 61 -2.64 -42.92 11.36
CA TYR A 61 -2.46 -41.97 10.25
C TYR A 61 -3.66 -41.93 9.32
N SER A 62 -4.29 -43.06 9.03
CA SER A 62 -5.50 -43.11 8.21
C SER A 62 -6.67 -42.42 8.92
N ALA A 63 -6.83 -42.62 10.23
CA ALA A 63 -7.84 -41.93 11.03
C ALA A 63 -7.59 -40.42 11.09
N ILE A 64 -6.34 -39.98 11.27
CA ILE A 64 -5.96 -38.56 11.21
C ILE A 64 -6.29 -37.98 9.83
N PHE A 65 -5.93 -38.68 8.76
CA PHE A 65 -6.23 -38.24 7.39
C PHE A 65 -7.73 -38.08 7.14
N VAL A 66 -8.54 -39.05 7.60
CA VAL A 66 -10.01 -38.98 7.55
C VAL A 66 -10.52 -37.79 8.37
N VAL A 67 -10.02 -37.56 9.58
CA VAL A 67 -10.41 -36.40 10.41
C VAL A 67 -10.04 -35.08 9.71
N VAL A 68 -8.85 -34.98 9.12
CA VAL A 68 -8.43 -33.79 8.37
C VAL A 68 -9.35 -33.53 7.18
N LEU A 69 -9.67 -34.55 6.39
CA LEU A 69 -10.52 -34.44 5.20
C LEU A 69 -11.99 -34.14 5.52
N PHE A 70 -12.57 -34.85 6.49
CA PHE A 70 -14.02 -34.82 6.74
C PHE A 70 -14.44 -33.88 7.86
N ILE A 71 -13.52 -33.41 8.70
CA ILE A 71 -13.84 -32.49 9.79
C ILE A 71 -13.10 -31.17 9.59
N ILE A 72 -11.78 -31.19 9.51
CA ILE A 72 -10.97 -29.96 9.48
C ILE A 72 -11.19 -29.19 8.18
N THR A 73 -11.17 -29.86 7.04
CA THR A 73 -11.34 -29.24 5.73
C THR A 73 -12.72 -28.56 5.57
N PRO A 74 -13.87 -29.21 5.83
CA PRO A 74 -15.16 -28.54 5.72
C PRO A 74 -15.34 -27.47 6.80
N PHE A 75 -14.81 -27.67 8.01
CA PHE A 75 -14.84 -26.63 9.04
C PHE A 75 -14.05 -25.38 8.60
N LEU A 76 -12.84 -25.56 8.08
CA LEU A 76 -12.00 -24.48 7.58
C LEU A 76 -12.63 -23.79 6.36
N ALA A 77 -13.23 -24.55 5.45
CA ALA A 77 -13.96 -24.00 4.30
C ALA A 77 -15.17 -23.18 4.76
N SER A 78 -15.97 -23.70 5.69
CA SER A 78 -17.13 -23.00 6.24
C SER A 78 -16.73 -21.75 7.02
N PHE A 79 -15.62 -21.83 7.77
CA PHE A 79 -15.05 -20.69 8.48
C PHE A 79 -14.51 -19.63 7.50
N LEU A 80 -13.83 -20.04 6.43
CA LEU A 80 -13.36 -19.14 5.38
C LEU A 80 -14.51 -18.50 4.63
N GLU A 81 -15.57 -19.23 4.30
CA GLU A 81 -16.77 -18.67 3.67
C GLU A 81 -17.48 -17.68 4.60
N LEU A 82 -17.62 -18.02 5.88
CA LEU A 82 -18.18 -17.11 6.88
C LEU A 82 -17.30 -15.86 7.01
N ALA A 83 -15.98 -16.05 7.05
CA ALA A 83 -15.04 -14.95 7.17
C ALA A 83 -15.09 -14.05 5.91
N LEU A 84 -14.97 -14.60 4.72
CA LEU A 84 -15.06 -13.87 3.46
C LEU A 84 -16.46 -13.26 3.24
N GLY A 85 -17.50 -13.84 3.84
CA GLY A 85 -18.86 -13.31 3.83
C GLY A 85 -19.10 -12.16 4.80
N MET A 86 -18.27 -12.01 5.84
CA MET A 86 -18.35 -10.86 6.74
C MET A 86 -17.73 -9.64 6.08
N ARG A 87 -18.55 -8.61 5.87
CA ARG A 87 -18.06 -7.29 5.46
C ARG A 87 -17.24 -6.68 6.61
N CYS A 88 -16.09 -6.09 6.27
CA CYS A 88 -15.23 -5.34 7.20
C CYS A 88 -14.52 -6.19 8.28
N ILE A 89 -14.16 -7.46 8.00
CA ILE A 89 -13.26 -8.24 8.90
C ILE A 89 -11.96 -7.50 9.17
N VAL A 90 -11.37 -6.98 8.10
CA VAL A 90 -10.11 -6.26 8.16
C VAL A 90 -10.44 -4.78 8.29
N PRO A 91 -9.96 -4.09 9.33
CA PRO A 91 -10.20 -2.68 9.50
C PRO A 91 -9.57 -1.90 8.35
N ASN A 92 -10.34 -0.99 7.75
CA ASN A 92 -9.89 -0.18 6.63
C ASN A 92 -9.00 0.99 7.13
N ASN A 93 -7.82 0.69 7.65
CA ASN A 93 -6.89 1.66 8.25
C ASN A 93 -5.58 1.79 7.45
N TYR A 94 -4.80 2.84 7.74
CA TYR A 94 -3.57 3.15 7.00
C TYR A 94 -2.58 1.98 6.87
N LEU A 95 -2.46 1.14 7.91
CA LEU A 95 -1.57 -0.03 7.87
C LEU A 95 -2.00 -1.01 6.79
N ILE A 96 -3.31 -1.26 6.67
CA ILE A 96 -3.85 -2.15 5.65
C ILE A 96 -3.69 -1.54 4.25
N TRP A 97 -3.95 -0.25 4.09
CA TRP A 97 -3.80 0.41 2.78
C TRP A 97 -2.34 0.43 2.31
N GLU A 98 -1.39 0.57 3.23
CA GLU A 98 0.03 0.49 2.92
C GLU A 98 0.43 -0.95 2.57
N ALA A 99 -0.01 -1.93 3.36
CA ALA A 99 0.31 -3.34 3.15
C ALA A 99 -0.31 -3.92 1.87
N THR A 100 -1.46 -3.39 1.43
CA THR A 100 -2.14 -3.82 0.19
C THR A 100 -1.89 -2.90 -0.99
N ARG A 101 -1.09 -1.83 -0.83
CA ARG A 101 -0.72 -0.95 -1.95
C ARG A 101 0.01 -1.77 -3.02
N PRO A 102 -0.30 -1.57 -4.31
CA PRO A 102 0.51 -2.14 -5.37
C PRO A 102 1.97 -1.67 -5.27
N VAL A 103 2.89 -2.58 -5.62
CA VAL A 103 4.32 -2.27 -5.73
C VAL A 103 4.53 -1.29 -6.87
N SER A 104 5.21 -0.19 -6.61
CA SER A 104 5.43 0.88 -7.58
C SER A 104 6.56 0.52 -8.54
N ASN A 105 6.44 0.94 -9.80
CA ASN A 105 7.57 0.92 -10.72
C ASN A 105 8.43 2.18 -10.51
N CYS A 106 9.69 2.04 -10.10
CA CYS A 106 10.60 3.14 -9.78
C CYS A 106 10.95 4.10 -10.94
N ASP A 107 10.49 3.82 -12.17
CA ASP A 107 10.68 4.71 -13.32
C ASP A 107 10.14 6.14 -13.08
N PHE A 108 9.12 6.33 -12.22
CA PHE A 108 8.57 7.66 -11.92
C PHE A 108 9.57 8.59 -11.18
N CYS A 109 10.51 8.01 -10.43
CA CYS A 109 11.45 8.75 -9.57
C CYS A 109 12.90 8.68 -10.06
N ARG A 110 13.22 7.81 -11.03
CA ARG A 110 14.59 7.66 -11.53
C ARG A 110 15.11 8.98 -12.13
N GLY A 111 16.22 9.48 -11.60
CA GLY A 111 16.82 10.74 -12.03
C GLY A 111 15.99 11.99 -11.69
N VAL A 112 15.05 11.90 -10.76
CA VAL A 112 14.25 13.03 -10.27
C VAL A 112 14.83 13.51 -8.94
N ASP A 113 15.54 14.64 -8.98
CA ASP A 113 16.14 15.30 -7.80
C ASP A 113 15.45 16.61 -7.41
N ARG A 114 14.57 17.12 -8.28
CA ARG A 114 13.87 18.39 -8.14
C ARG A 114 12.60 18.40 -9.01
N PRO A 115 11.62 19.28 -8.72
CA PRO A 115 10.47 19.45 -9.59
C PRO A 115 10.86 20.11 -10.91
N ILE A 116 10.10 19.81 -11.97
CA ILE A 116 10.17 20.55 -13.22
C ILE A 116 9.58 21.93 -12.96
N ILE A 117 10.37 22.98 -13.19
CA ILE A 117 9.90 24.36 -13.03
C ILE A 117 9.56 24.90 -14.40
N LEU A 118 8.27 25.19 -14.60
CA LEU A 118 7.76 25.80 -15.81
C LEU A 118 7.32 27.23 -15.52
N GLN A 119 7.42 28.12 -16.51
CA GLN A 119 6.83 29.46 -16.42
C GLN A 119 5.37 29.41 -16.84
N ASN A 120 4.63 30.51 -16.65
CA ASN A 120 3.25 30.57 -17.10
C ASN A 120 3.15 30.25 -18.61
N LEU A 121 2.43 29.19 -18.94
CA LEU A 121 2.43 28.49 -20.23
C LEU A 121 1.00 28.24 -20.72
N THR A 122 0.86 27.97 -22.02
CA THR A 122 -0.44 27.62 -22.62
C THR A 122 -0.76 26.13 -22.43
N ARG A 123 -2.02 25.78 -22.69
CA ARG A 123 -2.51 24.40 -22.57
C ARG A 123 -1.75 23.43 -23.49
N GLU A 124 -1.45 23.87 -24.71
CA GLU A 124 -0.72 23.10 -25.72
C GLU A 124 0.72 22.84 -25.27
N GLU A 125 1.36 23.82 -24.64
CA GLU A 125 2.69 23.69 -24.05
C GLU A 125 2.67 22.75 -22.83
N PHE A 126 1.55 22.71 -22.09
CA PHE A 126 1.40 21.82 -20.93
C PHE A 126 1.10 20.37 -21.30
N GLN A 127 0.47 20.13 -22.45
CA GLN A 127 -0.08 18.83 -22.84
C GLN A 127 0.90 17.65 -22.65
N PRO A 128 2.21 17.76 -22.96
CA PRO A 128 3.16 16.66 -22.75
C PRO A 128 3.38 16.29 -21.28
N TYR A 129 3.05 17.21 -20.36
CA TYR A 129 3.24 17.09 -18.91
C TYR A 129 1.96 16.77 -18.15
N ALA A 130 0.80 16.98 -18.77
CA ALA A 130 -0.50 16.97 -18.10
C ALA A 130 -0.83 15.67 -17.38
N TYR A 131 -0.24 14.54 -17.78
CA TYR A 131 -0.48 13.24 -17.14
C TYR A 131 0.82 12.60 -16.64
N SER A 132 1.84 13.42 -16.38
CA SER A 132 3.12 12.96 -15.85
C SER A 132 3.07 12.77 -14.33
N SER A 133 3.70 11.71 -13.84
CA SER A 133 3.92 11.52 -12.40
C SER A 133 5.15 12.28 -11.85
N ARG A 134 5.84 13.05 -12.69
CA ARG A 134 6.94 13.91 -12.23
C ARG A 134 6.37 15.13 -11.50
N PRO A 135 6.97 15.59 -10.40
CA PRO A 135 6.56 16.82 -9.72
C PRO A 135 6.80 18.05 -10.61
N ILE A 136 5.82 18.94 -10.70
CA ILE A 136 5.85 20.13 -11.56
C ILE A 136 5.40 21.35 -10.79
N ILE A 137 6.14 22.45 -10.92
CA ILE A 137 5.72 23.77 -10.44
C ILE A 137 5.56 24.68 -11.65
N ILE A 138 4.38 25.26 -11.81
CA ILE A 138 4.11 26.28 -12.82
C ILE A 138 4.09 27.63 -12.10
N LYS A 139 5.13 28.44 -12.34
CA LYS A 139 5.35 29.70 -11.64
C LYS A 139 4.30 30.73 -12.00
N ARG A 140 3.72 31.37 -10.99
CA ARG A 140 2.71 32.45 -11.15
C ARG A 140 1.49 32.08 -12.01
N ALA A 141 1.19 30.78 -12.15
CA ALA A 141 0.09 30.29 -12.97
C ALA A 141 -1.27 30.83 -12.50
N VAL A 142 -1.49 30.91 -11.18
CA VAL A 142 -2.77 31.29 -10.58
C VAL A 142 -2.77 32.71 -10.01
N SER A 143 -1.70 33.48 -10.21
CA SER A 143 -1.58 34.86 -9.71
C SER A 143 -2.69 35.80 -10.19
N HIS A 144 -3.32 35.48 -11.32
CA HIS A 144 -4.40 36.28 -11.91
C HIS A 144 -5.78 36.00 -11.26
N TRP A 145 -5.91 34.93 -10.48
CA TRP A 145 -7.18 34.55 -9.87
C TRP A 145 -7.65 35.56 -8.80
N PRO A 146 -8.94 35.92 -8.78
CA PRO A 146 -9.52 36.70 -7.69
C PRO A 146 -9.26 36.09 -6.30
N ALA A 147 -9.21 34.75 -6.21
CA ALA A 147 -8.94 34.02 -4.98
C ALA A 147 -7.64 34.45 -4.27
N VAL A 148 -6.59 34.80 -5.02
CA VAL A 148 -5.30 35.24 -4.42
C VAL A 148 -5.48 36.50 -3.56
N ARG A 149 -6.42 37.38 -3.93
CA ARG A 149 -6.70 38.63 -3.18
C ARG A 149 -7.86 38.51 -2.21
N LEU A 150 -8.91 37.80 -2.60
CA LEU A 150 -10.18 37.78 -1.88
C LEU A 150 -10.28 36.65 -0.86
N LEU A 151 -9.65 35.51 -1.12
CA LEU A 151 -9.78 34.36 -0.24
C LEU A 151 -8.88 34.52 0.99
N ASN A 152 -9.51 34.37 2.16
CA ASN A 152 -8.89 34.37 3.48
C ASN A 152 -9.81 33.62 4.48
N TYR A 153 -9.35 33.47 5.72
CA TYR A 153 -10.11 32.79 6.77
C TYR A 153 -11.51 33.38 6.98
N THR A 154 -11.64 34.70 7.09
CA THR A 154 -12.92 35.38 7.36
C THR A 154 -13.92 35.15 6.23
N PHE A 155 -13.48 35.27 4.97
CA PHE A 155 -14.34 35.00 3.81
C PHE A 155 -14.87 33.57 3.84
N LEU A 156 -14.01 32.59 4.10
CA LEU A 156 -14.39 31.18 4.19
C LEU A 156 -15.37 30.96 5.35
N LYS A 157 -15.07 31.50 6.53
CA LYS A 157 -15.96 31.45 7.69
C LYS A 157 -17.36 31.98 7.36
N ASP A 158 -17.46 33.16 6.77
CA ASP A 158 -18.75 33.78 6.42
C ASP A 158 -19.50 32.99 5.33
N LEU A 159 -18.78 32.45 4.35
CA LEU A 159 -19.38 31.64 3.30
C LEU A 159 -19.98 30.34 3.83
N TYR A 160 -19.23 29.62 4.68
CA TYR A 160 -19.69 28.37 5.27
C TYR A 160 -20.77 28.57 6.33
N LEU A 161 -20.72 29.65 7.12
CA LEU A 161 -21.79 29.97 8.08
C LEU A 161 -23.12 30.30 7.40
N ARG A 162 -23.09 30.85 6.18
CA ARG A 162 -24.30 31.03 5.35
C ARG A 162 -24.87 29.73 4.79
N HIS A 163 -24.09 28.66 4.79
CA HIS A 163 -24.49 27.33 4.33
C HIS A 163 -24.26 26.28 5.44
N PRO A 164 -25.08 26.24 6.50
CA PRO A 164 -24.81 25.38 7.66
C PRO A 164 -24.64 23.90 7.31
N ALA A 165 -25.34 23.40 6.29
CA ALA A 165 -25.20 22.03 5.80
C ALA A 165 -23.80 21.70 5.24
N ALA A 166 -22.99 22.71 4.90
CA ALA A 166 -21.61 22.54 4.44
C ALA A 166 -20.61 22.37 5.61
N LEU A 167 -21.04 22.64 6.86
CA LEU A 167 -20.20 22.46 8.05
C LEU A 167 -20.23 21.03 8.58
N ASP A 168 -21.23 20.26 8.16
CA ASP A 168 -21.44 18.89 8.60
C ASP A 168 -20.83 17.96 7.54
N SER A 169 -19.85 17.14 7.94
CA SER A 169 -19.29 16.07 7.11
C SER A 169 -20.30 14.92 6.99
N LEU A 170 -21.37 15.14 6.23
CA LEU A 170 -22.51 14.21 6.13
C LEU A 170 -22.26 13.02 5.19
N HIS A 171 -21.21 13.08 4.36
CA HIS A 171 -20.86 12.03 3.41
C HIS A 171 -19.47 11.46 3.71
N GLU A 172 -19.29 10.16 3.46
CA GLU A 172 -18.02 9.44 3.65
C GLU A 172 -16.85 10.06 2.87
N ASP A 173 -17.16 10.71 1.72
CA ASP A 173 -16.17 11.35 0.86
C ASP A 173 -15.76 12.77 1.33
N CYS A 174 -16.43 13.30 2.35
CA CYS A 174 -16.26 14.69 2.80
C CYS A 174 -15.44 14.78 4.07
N GLN A 175 -14.13 14.70 3.90
CA GLN A 175 -13.18 14.54 4.98
C GLN A 175 -12.77 15.88 5.59
N PHE A 176 -12.65 15.89 6.92
CA PHE A 176 -11.98 16.93 7.67
C PHE A 176 -10.59 16.43 8.09
N LEU A 177 -9.57 17.21 7.78
CA LEU A 177 -8.16 16.85 7.95
C LEU A 177 -7.55 17.78 9.00
N HIS A 178 -7.41 17.29 10.23
CA HIS A 178 -7.04 18.13 11.36
C HIS A 178 -5.52 18.39 11.51
N PHE A 179 -4.65 17.72 10.74
CA PHE A 179 -3.19 17.93 10.67
C PHE A 179 -2.50 18.47 11.95
N LYS A 180 -2.31 17.61 12.96
CA LYS A 180 -1.71 17.94 14.29
C LYS A 180 -2.42 19.04 15.11
N SER A 181 -3.46 19.68 14.58
CA SER A 181 -4.32 20.57 15.36
C SER A 181 -5.25 19.79 16.30
N ASN A 182 -5.82 20.50 17.26
CA ASN A 182 -6.81 19.99 18.20
C ASN A 182 -8.27 20.15 17.73
N PHE A 183 -8.49 20.55 16.47
CA PHE A 183 -9.82 20.65 15.89
C PHE A 183 -10.34 19.27 15.48
N GLN A 184 -11.62 18.99 15.70
CA GLN A 184 -12.25 17.72 15.29
C GLN A 184 -13.13 17.89 14.06
N THR A 185 -13.68 19.10 13.88
CA THR A 185 -14.60 19.41 12.79
C THR A 185 -14.31 20.79 12.19
N LEU A 186 -14.80 21.02 10.96
CA LEU A 186 -14.76 22.34 10.34
C LEU A 186 -15.52 23.40 11.17
N ARG A 187 -16.55 22.98 11.90
CA ARG A 187 -17.29 23.84 12.83
C ARG A 187 -16.41 24.34 13.96
N ASP A 188 -15.50 23.52 14.48
CA ASP A 188 -14.55 23.94 15.52
C ASP A 188 -13.57 24.99 15.01
N VAL A 189 -13.13 24.84 13.76
CA VAL A 189 -12.26 25.80 13.08
C VAL A 189 -12.94 27.16 13.04
N PHE A 190 -14.17 27.26 12.54
CA PHE A 190 -14.86 28.55 12.44
C PHE A 190 -15.38 29.12 13.77
N ARG A 191 -15.39 28.31 14.83
CA ARG A 191 -15.69 28.74 16.21
C ARG A 191 -14.46 29.20 16.99
N MET A 192 -13.24 29.06 16.45
CA MET A 192 -12.05 29.52 17.14
C MET A 192 -12.10 31.03 17.39
N SER A 193 -11.44 31.50 18.44
CA SER A 193 -11.33 32.93 18.75
C SER A 193 -10.58 33.67 17.65
N ASP A 194 -10.90 34.96 17.48
CA ASP A 194 -10.23 35.81 16.48
C ASP A 194 -8.73 35.93 16.77
N GLU A 195 -8.34 35.95 18.05
CA GLU A 195 -6.92 35.94 18.45
C GLU A 195 -6.18 34.71 17.91
N ARG A 196 -6.81 33.53 17.92
CA ARG A 196 -6.23 32.28 17.42
C ARG A 196 -6.23 32.24 15.89
N ALA A 197 -7.29 32.72 15.25
CA ALA A 197 -7.38 32.81 13.79
C ALA A 197 -6.32 33.77 13.20
N GLU A 198 -6.04 34.87 13.89
CA GLU A 198 -4.99 35.84 13.53
C GLU A 198 -3.59 35.46 14.04
N PHE A 199 -3.50 34.34 14.77
CA PHE A 199 -2.25 33.82 15.33
C PHE A 199 -1.47 34.87 16.16
N ARG A 200 -2.19 35.55 17.07
CA ARG A 200 -1.61 36.53 17.99
C ARG A 200 -0.65 35.88 18.99
N ALA A 201 0.20 36.69 19.62
CA ALA A 201 1.20 36.24 20.59
C ALA A 201 0.58 35.35 21.69
N GLY A 202 1.20 34.18 21.92
CA GLY A 202 0.74 33.20 22.93
C GLY A 202 -0.24 32.14 22.40
N GLN A 203 -0.72 32.26 21.16
CA GLN A 203 -1.60 31.26 20.54
C GLN A 203 -0.81 30.06 20.01
N GLN A 204 -1.46 28.89 20.02
CA GLN A 204 -0.88 27.66 19.45
C GLN A 204 -1.09 27.62 17.93
N PRO A 205 -0.08 27.17 17.16
CA PRO A 205 -0.21 27.02 15.71
C PRO A 205 -1.27 25.95 15.40
N TRP A 206 -1.90 26.11 14.25
CA TRP A 206 -2.93 25.21 13.77
C TRP A 206 -2.89 25.17 12.26
N TYR A 207 -3.16 24.00 11.70
CA TYR A 207 -3.29 23.82 10.26
C TYR A 207 -4.36 22.76 10.04
N VAL A 208 -5.24 23.00 9.07
CA VAL A 208 -6.36 22.11 8.76
C VAL A 208 -6.57 22.06 7.27
N GLY A 209 -7.20 21.00 6.81
CA GLY A 209 -7.78 20.90 5.48
C GLY A 209 -9.17 20.30 5.54
N TRP A 210 -9.95 20.50 4.49
CA TRP A 210 -11.24 19.84 4.35
C TRP A 210 -11.67 19.75 2.89
N SER A 211 -12.48 18.73 2.59
CA SER A 211 -13.17 18.57 1.32
C SER A 211 -14.40 19.50 1.26
N ASN A 212 -14.46 20.38 0.28
CA ASN A 212 -15.66 21.13 -0.05
C ASN A 212 -16.57 20.33 -0.98
N CYS A 213 -17.47 19.56 -0.38
CA CYS A 213 -18.47 18.77 -1.11
C CYS A 213 -19.80 19.48 -1.31
N ASN A 214 -20.01 20.66 -0.72
CA ASN A 214 -21.30 21.33 -0.78
C ASN A 214 -21.42 22.08 -2.12
N PRO A 215 -22.38 21.73 -3.00
CA PRO A 215 -22.45 22.32 -4.34
C PRO A 215 -22.65 23.84 -4.33
N ALA A 216 -23.38 24.38 -3.34
CA ALA A 216 -23.62 25.82 -3.23
C ALA A 216 -22.34 26.57 -2.83
N VAL A 217 -21.59 26.07 -1.85
CA VAL A 217 -20.30 26.65 -1.45
C VAL A 217 -19.28 26.51 -2.58
N LEU A 218 -19.22 25.34 -3.22
CA LEU A 218 -18.35 25.07 -4.36
C LEU A 218 -18.61 26.02 -5.53
N ALA A 219 -19.88 26.26 -5.87
CA ALA A 219 -20.26 27.19 -6.93
C ALA A 219 -19.81 28.63 -6.63
N GLU A 220 -19.88 29.10 -5.39
CA GLU A 220 -19.37 30.43 -5.00
C GLU A 220 -17.84 30.50 -5.06
N LEU A 221 -17.17 29.46 -4.58
CA LEU A 221 -15.72 29.40 -4.53
C LEU A 221 -15.07 29.30 -5.93
N ARG A 222 -15.64 28.50 -6.84
CA ARG A 222 -15.13 28.35 -8.22
C ARG A 222 -15.25 29.61 -9.08
N LYS A 223 -16.04 30.61 -8.66
CA LYS A 223 -16.00 31.96 -9.27
C LYS A 223 -14.67 32.69 -8.98
N LEU A 224 -14.00 32.34 -7.90
CA LEU A 224 -12.74 32.96 -7.45
C LEU A 224 -11.51 32.20 -7.94
N TYR A 225 -11.63 30.88 -8.12
CA TYR A 225 -10.60 30.02 -8.68
C TYR A 225 -11.22 29.12 -9.76
N PRO A 226 -11.18 29.50 -11.05
CA PRO A 226 -11.67 28.64 -12.11
C PRO A 226 -10.72 27.45 -12.34
N LYS A 227 -11.11 26.52 -13.23
CA LYS A 227 -10.21 25.47 -13.75
C LYS A 227 -8.88 26.13 -14.19
N PRO A 228 -7.71 25.64 -13.75
CA PRO A 228 -6.43 26.19 -14.19
C PRO A 228 -6.31 26.17 -15.72
N HIS A 229 -5.85 27.29 -16.28
CA HIS A 229 -5.85 27.53 -17.73
C HIS A 229 -4.92 26.60 -18.51
N PHE A 230 -3.92 26.03 -17.83
CA PHE A 230 -2.94 25.11 -18.41
C PHE A 230 -3.43 23.65 -18.48
N LEU A 231 -4.46 23.25 -17.72
CA LEU A 231 -4.96 21.87 -17.76
C LEU A 231 -5.59 21.56 -19.13
N PRO A 232 -5.62 20.30 -19.61
CA PRO A 232 -6.33 19.93 -20.86
C PRO A 232 -7.80 20.35 -20.89
N ASP A 233 -8.41 20.58 -22.06
CA ASP A 233 -9.81 21.02 -22.17
C ASP A 233 -10.79 19.97 -21.69
N ASP A 234 -10.51 18.73 -22.07
CA ASP A 234 -11.22 17.51 -21.69
C ASP A 234 -10.92 17.04 -20.26
N ALA A 235 -9.94 17.63 -19.56
CA ALA A 235 -9.65 17.28 -18.18
C ALA A 235 -10.89 17.49 -17.30
N GLU A 236 -11.41 16.40 -16.76
CA GLU A 236 -12.56 16.37 -15.88
C GLU A 236 -12.13 16.71 -14.45
N MET A 237 -12.86 17.63 -13.81
CA MET A 237 -12.68 17.94 -12.40
C MET A 237 -13.81 17.32 -11.58
N PRO A 238 -13.53 16.76 -10.39
CA PRO A 238 -14.56 16.25 -9.51
C PRO A 238 -15.47 17.39 -9.00
N ASN A 239 -16.61 17.05 -8.42
CA ASN A 239 -17.49 18.00 -7.72
C ASN A 239 -17.05 18.24 -6.27
N THR A 240 -15.74 18.17 -6.01
CA THR A 240 -15.13 18.34 -4.69
C THR A 240 -13.78 19.01 -4.87
N ASP A 241 -13.53 20.08 -4.14
CA ASP A 241 -12.21 20.71 -4.04
C ASP A 241 -11.76 20.68 -2.58
N PHE A 242 -10.45 20.71 -2.34
CA PHE A 242 -9.87 20.75 -1.01
C PHE A 242 -9.38 22.15 -0.68
N VAL A 243 -9.66 22.59 0.54
CA VAL A 243 -9.10 23.84 1.10
C VAL A 243 -8.14 23.46 2.20
N PHE A 244 -6.93 24.02 2.19
CA PHE A 244 -6.00 23.88 3.30
C PHE A 244 -5.53 25.24 3.77
N LEU A 245 -5.50 25.45 5.09
CA LEU A 245 -5.02 26.71 5.64
C LEU A 245 -4.55 26.60 7.10
N GLY A 246 -3.72 27.56 7.49
CA GLY A 246 -3.25 27.69 8.86
C GLY A 246 -1.84 28.26 8.95
N TYR A 247 -1.14 27.92 10.04
CA TYR A 247 0.15 28.48 10.44
C TYR A 247 1.11 27.37 10.89
N GLU A 248 2.39 27.52 10.54
CA GLU A 248 3.58 26.79 11.06
C GLU A 248 3.56 25.25 10.96
N GLN A 249 2.44 24.66 10.55
CA GLN A 249 2.24 23.23 10.38
C GLN A 249 1.82 22.95 8.93
N GLY A 250 1.79 21.67 8.57
CA GLY A 250 1.28 21.20 7.29
C GLY A 250 0.94 19.73 7.38
N ALA A 251 0.73 19.11 6.22
CA ALA A 251 0.49 17.67 6.16
C ALA A 251 1.72 16.87 6.61
N VAL A 252 1.49 15.87 7.46
CA VAL A 252 2.51 14.87 7.81
C VAL A 252 2.90 14.05 6.59
N MET A 253 4.05 13.37 6.61
CA MET A 253 4.46 12.52 5.49
C MET A 253 3.42 11.41 5.25
N HIS A 254 2.83 11.37 4.06
CA HIS A 254 1.80 10.40 3.68
C HIS A 254 1.75 10.23 2.15
N ILE A 255 1.02 9.21 1.71
CA ILE A 255 0.60 9.04 0.32
C ILE A 255 -0.91 9.22 0.26
N ASP A 256 -1.41 9.78 -0.84
CA ASP A 256 -2.84 9.92 -1.06
C ASP A 256 -3.40 8.69 -1.76
N TYR A 257 -4.61 8.31 -1.38
CA TYR A 257 -5.35 7.25 -2.05
C TYR A 257 -6.55 7.82 -2.80
N ILE A 258 -6.21 8.62 -3.80
CA ILE A 258 -7.14 9.30 -4.70
C ILE A 258 -7.11 8.63 -6.08
N PRO A 259 -8.21 8.64 -6.84
CA PRO A 259 -8.27 7.99 -8.15
C PRO A 259 -7.50 8.76 -9.23
N ARG A 260 -7.40 10.09 -9.12
CA ARG A 260 -6.92 10.98 -10.19
C ARG A 260 -5.66 11.74 -9.79
N LEU A 261 -5.02 12.40 -10.76
CA LEU A 261 -3.91 13.32 -10.48
C LEU A 261 -4.43 14.56 -9.76
N MET A 262 -3.56 15.26 -9.06
CA MET A 262 -3.95 16.45 -8.31
C MET A 262 -3.13 17.68 -8.73
N TRP A 263 -3.75 18.85 -8.56
CA TRP A 263 -3.07 20.14 -8.62
C TRP A 263 -3.39 20.93 -7.35
N GLN A 264 -2.45 21.78 -6.91
CA GLN A 264 -2.62 22.67 -5.77
C GLN A 264 -2.14 24.08 -6.09
N ALA A 265 -3.03 25.03 -5.94
CA ALA A 265 -2.77 26.46 -6.05
C ALA A 265 -2.33 27.01 -4.69
N GLN A 266 -1.14 27.61 -4.63
CA GLN A 266 -0.67 28.33 -3.45
C GLN A 266 -1.21 29.76 -3.50
N LEU A 267 -2.16 30.12 -2.64
CA LEU A 267 -2.82 31.43 -2.69
C LEU A 267 -2.21 32.44 -1.72
N ARG A 268 -1.80 31.98 -0.53
CA ARG A 268 -1.17 32.79 0.52
C ARG A 268 -0.04 32.03 1.17
N GLY A 269 0.98 32.75 1.61
CA GLY A 269 2.13 32.20 2.34
C GLY A 269 3.00 31.27 1.50
N ASN A 270 4.23 31.07 1.94
CA ASN A 270 5.14 30.11 1.35
C ASN A 270 4.94 28.74 1.96
N LYS A 271 4.90 27.71 1.12
CA LYS A 271 4.74 26.32 1.57
C LYS A 271 5.85 25.48 1.01
N SER A 272 6.43 24.67 1.88
CA SER A 272 7.48 23.74 1.49
C SER A 272 6.93 22.34 1.40
N TRP A 273 7.50 21.59 0.47
CA TRP A 273 7.16 20.21 0.19
C TRP A 273 8.41 19.38 0.34
N ILE A 274 8.26 18.24 0.99
CA ILE A 274 9.24 17.17 1.02
C ILE A 274 8.61 16.02 0.27
N LEU A 275 9.26 15.54 -0.78
CA LEU A 275 8.86 14.34 -1.48
C LEU A 275 9.84 13.22 -1.17
N ALA A 276 9.30 12.03 -0.96
CA ALA A 276 10.05 10.80 -0.81
C ALA A 276 9.51 9.75 -1.79
N PRO A 277 10.38 8.91 -2.39
CA PRO A 277 9.93 7.79 -3.19
C PRO A 277 9.21 6.77 -2.31
N THR A 278 8.57 5.78 -2.94
CA THR A 278 8.05 4.64 -2.19
C THR A 278 9.18 3.77 -1.64
N PRO A 279 8.99 3.07 -0.50
CA PRO A 279 10.07 2.31 0.16
C PRO A 279 10.79 1.31 -0.74
N GLU A 280 10.07 0.66 -1.66
CA GLU A 280 10.63 -0.27 -2.64
C GLU A 280 11.62 0.38 -3.63
N CYS A 281 11.60 1.71 -3.75
CA CYS A 281 12.43 2.50 -4.66
C CYS A 281 13.55 3.27 -3.94
N ASP A 282 13.72 3.12 -2.62
CA ASP A 282 14.72 3.83 -1.80
C ASP A 282 16.17 3.58 -2.25
N ALA A 283 16.44 2.45 -2.92
CA ALA A 283 17.77 2.12 -3.43
C ALA A 283 18.17 2.92 -4.68
N GLU A 284 17.19 3.35 -5.49
CA GLU A 284 17.40 4.03 -6.77
C GLU A 284 17.08 5.53 -6.71
N CYS A 285 16.13 5.90 -5.86
CA CYS A 285 15.55 7.24 -5.78
C CYS A 285 15.88 7.90 -4.44
N ARG A 286 15.80 9.23 -4.40
CA ARG A 286 16.11 10.01 -3.19
C ARG A 286 15.00 10.99 -2.89
N SER A 287 14.80 11.23 -1.60
CA SER A 287 13.93 12.31 -1.15
C SER A 287 14.54 13.68 -1.44
N PHE A 288 13.70 14.65 -1.75
CA PHE A 288 14.11 16.03 -1.98
C PHE A 288 13.04 17.00 -1.49
N SER A 289 13.38 18.28 -1.41
CA SER A 289 12.48 19.32 -0.92
C SER A 289 12.49 20.53 -1.83
N PHE A 290 11.36 21.23 -1.89
CA PHE A 290 11.20 22.44 -2.68
C PHE A 290 10.15 23.36 -2.06
N TYR A 291 10.13 24.61 -2.54
CA TYR A 291 9.23 25.66 -2.10
C TYR A 291 8.22 26.02 -3.19
N VAL A 292 7.01 26.32 -2.76
CA VAL A 292 5.92 26.83 -3.59
C VAL A 292 5.50 28.18 -3.03
N GLU A 293 5.43 29.18 -3.89
CA GLU A 293 5.17 30.57 -3.53
C GLU A 293 3.75 30.99 -3.93
N PRO A 294 3.19 32.06 -3.31
CA PRO A 294 1.89 32.59 -3.70
C PRO A 294 1.79 32.88 -5.20
N GLY A 295 0.79 32.30 -5.85
CA GLY A 295 0.56 32.39 -7.28
C GLY A 295 1.03 31.18 -8.08
N ASP A 296 1.83 30.29 -7.50
CA ASP A 296 2.26 29.06 -8.17
C ASP A 296 1.15 27.99 -8.17
N ALA A 297 1.18 27.15 -9.21
CA ALA A 297 0.46 25.88 -9.23
C ALA A 297 1.45 24.72 -9.11
N LEU A 298 1.19 23.81 -8.18
CA LEU A 298 1.94 22.58 -7.98
C LEU A 298 1.14 21.40 -8.54
N LEU A 299 1.80 20.50 -9.26
CA LEU A 299 1.27 19.19 -9.61
C LEU A 299 2.23 18.13 -9.07
N VAL A 300 1.70 17.22 -8.27
CA VAL A 300 2.43 16.07 -7.72
C VAL A 300 1.50 14.87 -7.87
N ASP A 301 2.03 13.76 -8.35
CA ASP A 301 1.31 12.50 -8.27
C ASP A 301 1.40 11.97 -6.84
N THR A 302 0.51 12.45 -5.98
CA THR A 302 0.48 12.12 -4.55
C THR A 302 0.10 10.66 -4.27
N ARG A 303 -0.29 9.91 -5.31
CA ARG A 303 -0.53 8.46 -5.27
C ARG A 303 0.75 7.64 -5.35
N LEU A 304 1.87 8.26 -5.76
CA LEU A 304 3.19 7.64 -5.90
C LEU A 304 4.25 8.30 -5.01
N TRP A 305 4.21 9.62 -4.89
CA TRP A 305 5.14 10.36 -4.04
C TRP A 305 4.59 10.46 -2.62
N TYR A 306 5.34 9.89 -1.67
CA TYR A 306 5.16 10.29 -0.28
C TYR A 306 5.47 11.76 -0.16
N HIS A 307 4.59 12.50 0.51
CA HIS A 307 4.73 13.92 0.61
C HIS A 307 4.38 14.42 2.01
N GLY A 308 5.18 15.38 2.46
CA GLY A 308 4.96 16.13 3.68
C GLY A 308 5.06 17.61 3.37
N THR A 309 4.33 18.43 4.10
CA THR A 309 4.34 19.87 3.90
C THR A 309 4.50 20.62 5.20
N PHE A 310 5.12 21.79 5.11
CA PHE A 310 5.32 22.65 6.27
C PHE A 310 5.41 24.12 5.86
N ILE A 311 5.11 25.01 6.80
CA ILE A 311 5.21 26.46 6.64
C ILE A 311 6.37 26.92 7.52
N HIS A 312 7.49 27.32 6.91
CA HIS A 312 8.69 27.68 7.68
C HIS A 312 8.57 29.00 8.42
N SER A 313 7.92 29.99 7.81
CA SER A 313 7.92 31.34 8.33
C SER A 313 6.98 31.41 9.54
N LYS A 314 7.55 31.70 10.71
CA LYS A 314 6.81 31.85 11.96
C LYS A 314 5.73 32.92 11.80
N GLY A 315 4.49 32.59 12.11
CA GLY A 315 3.33 33.47 11.95
C GLY A 315 2.91 33.82 10.53
N GLU A 316 3.42 33.13 9.51
CA GLU A 316 2.91 33.27 8.14
C GLU A 316 1.66 32.41 7.94
N PHE A 317 0.57 33.05 7.51
CA PHE A 317 -0.64 32.36 7.13
C PHE A 317 -0.50 31.73 5.74
N SER A 318 -0.72 30.43 5.65
CA SER A 318 -0.78 29.70 4.38
C SER A 318 -2.22 29.37 4.03
N LEU A 319 -2.55 29.47 2.75
CA LEU A 319 -3.84 29.08 2.19
C LEU A 319 -3.63 28.50 0.81
N THR A 320 -4.16 27.29 0.60
CA THR A 320 -4.10 26.60 -0.69
C THR A 320 -5.46 26.04 -1.07
N ILE A 321 -5.67 25.94 -2.37
CA ILE A 321 -6.80 25.22 -2.97
C ILE A 321 -6.23 24.09 -3.78
N GLN A 322 -6.85 22.92 -3.68
CA GLN A 322 -6.44 21.72 -4.38
C GLN A 322 -7.65 21.07 -5.03
N SER A 323 -7.46 20.46 -6.18
CA SER A 323 -8.48 19.61 -6.79
C SER A 323 -7.81 18.49 -7.58
N GLU A 324 -8.60 17.46 -7.85
CA GLU A 324 -8.19 16.38 -8.74
C GLU A 324 -8.52 16.72 -10.20
N TYR A 325 -7.86 16.05 -11.12
CA TYR A 325 -8.18 16.09 -12.54
C TYR A 325 -7.78 14.78 -13.23
N GLY A 326 -8.54 14.39 -14.24
CA GLY A 326 -8.34 13.17 -15.02
C GLY A 326 -8.79 13.36 -16.43
#